data_AF-A0A061IR80-F1
#
_entry.id   AF-A0A061IR80-F1
#
_cell.length_a   1.000
_cell.length_b   1.000
_cell.length_c   1.000
_cell.angle_alpha   90.00
_cell.angle_beta   90.00
_cell.angle_gamma   90.00
#
_symmetry.space_group_name_H-M   'P 1'
#
loop_
_entity.id
_entity.type
_entity.pdbx_description
1 polymer ?
#
loop_
_entity_poly.entity_id
_entity_poly.type
_entity_poly.pdbx_seq_one_letter_code
_entity_poly.pdbx_strand_id
1 'polypeptide(L)'
;MDADSLLLSLELASGSGQGLSPDRRASLITSLLLVKRDYRFARVLFWGRILGLVADYYIAQGLSEDQLAPRKTLYSLNCTEWSLLPPATEEMAMQTALVNGRFMGDPSHEYEHTELQKVNEGEKVFDEEVVVQIKEETRLVSIVDQIDKAVAIIPRGALFKTPFGATQVNRTFEGLHLSEIRKLSSYFHFREAIDLKNKTLLEKADLDPSLDFMDSLEYDIPK
;
A
#
# COMPACT_ATOMS: atom_id res chain seq x y z
N MET A 1 1.01 -5.25 8.73
CA MET A 1 1.27 -6.11 9.91
C MET A 1 2.21 -7.23 9.49
N ASP A 2 3.26 -7.54 10.26
CA ASP A 2 4.18 -8.63 9.90
C ASP A 2 3.49 -9.99 9.99
N ALA A 3 3.74 -10.88 9.03
CA ALA A 3 3.26 -12.25 9.06
C ALA A 3 3.75 -12.99 10.32
N ASP A 4 5.00 -12.75 10.74
CA ASP A 4 5.61 -13.45 11.88
C ASP A 4 4.99 -13.02 13.23
N SER A 5 4.42 -11.82 13.32
CA SER A 5 3.73 -11.28 14.51
C SER A 5 2.25 -10.95 14.27
N LEU A 6 1.64 -11.61 13.30
CA LEU A 6 0.32 -11.27 12.79
C LEU A 6 -0.78 -11.40 13.85
N LEU A 7 -0.73 -12.45 14.67
CA LEU A 7 -1.72 -12.71 15.73
C LEU A 7 -1.83 -11.52 16.70
N LEU A 8 -0.68 -11.11 17.25
CA LEU A 8 -0.61 -9.95 18.15
C LEU A 8 -1.09 -8.67 17.45
N SER A 9 -0.66 -8.47 16.21
CA SER A 9 -1.05 -7.28 15.43
C SER A 9 -2.57 -7.21 15.20
N LEU A 10 -3.20 -8.35 14.89
CA LEU A 10 -4.64 -8.45 14.70
C LEU A 10 -5.42 -8.24 16.01
N GLU A 11 -4.90 -8.71 17.14
CA GLU A 11 -5.50 -8.46 18.46
C GLU A 11 -5.47 -6.98 18.81
N LEU A 12 -4.34 -6.30 18.59
CA LEU A 12 -4.22 -4.86 18.81
C LEU A 12 -5.16 -4.05 17.89
N ALA A 13 -5.37 -4.52 16.66
CA ALA A 13 -6.30 -3.89 15.71
C ALA A 13 -7.79 -4.25 15.97
N SER A 14 -8.07 -5.30 16.75
CA SER A 14 -9.42 -5.84 16.93
C SER A 14 -10.39 -4.88 17.63
N GLY A 15 -9.87 -3.89 18.36
CA GLY A 15 -10.68 -2.83 19.00
C GLY A 15 -11.51 -1.99 18.03
N SER A 16 -11.21 -2.06 16.72
CA SER A 16 -11.99 -1.43 15.65
C SER A 16 -13.30 -2.15 15.28
N GLY A 17 -13.59 -3.32 15.88
CA GLY A 17 -14.83 -4.07 15.63
C GLY A 17 -14.88 -4.81 14.28
N GLN A 18 -13.80 -4.77 13.50
CA GLN A 18 -13.68 -5.40 12.17
C GLN A 18 -12.64 -6.52 12.16
N GLY A 19 -12.74 -7.45 13.13
CA GLY A 19 -11.83 -8.58 13.24
C GLY A 19 -12.11 -9.69 12.21
N LEU A 20 -11.09 -10.51 11.93
CA LEU A 20 -11.23 -11.73 11.14
C LEU A 20 -11.86 -12.85 11.97
N SER A 21 -12.62 -13.75 11.34
CA SER A 21 -13.08 -14.98 11.98
C SER A 21 -11.89 -15.88 12.36
N PRO A 22 -12.01 -16.74 13.39
CA PRO A 22 -10.92 -17.63 13.80
C PRO A 22 -10.40 -18.50 12.66
N ASP A 23 -11.31 -19.04 11.83
CA ASP A 23 -10.94 -19.87 10.67
C ASP A 23 -10.13 -19.08 9.64
N ARG A 24 -10.57 -17.86 9.30
CA ARG A 24 -9.83 -17.00 8.37
C ARG A 24 -8.47 -16.60 8.92
N ARG A 25 -8.35 -16.35 10.24
CA ARG A 25 -7.05 -16.09 10.87
C ARG A 25 -6.10 -17.27 10.73
N ALA A 26 -6.58 -18.48 11.01
CA ALA A 26 -5.77 -19.70 10.91
C ALA A 26 -5.30 -19.96 9.46
N SER A 27 -6.21 -19.82 8.49
CA SER A 27 -5.88 -19.92 7.06
C SER A 27 -4.85 -18.86 6.65
N LEU A 28 -5.05 -17.61 7.08
CA LEU A 28 -4.16 -16.49 6.75
C LEU A 28 -2.74 -16.70 7.28
N ILE A 29 -2.58 -17.12 8.53
CA ILE A 29 -1.25 -17.36 9.13
C ILE A 29 -0.50 -18.44 8.35
N THR A 30 -1.19 -19.54 8.03
CA THR A 30 -0.59 -20.68 7.34
C THR A 30 -0.23 -20.30 5.90
N SER A 31 -1.14 -19.63 5.19
CA SER A 31 -0.93 -19.28 3.78
C SER A 31 0.12 -18.20 3.58
N LEU A 32 0.26 -17.21 4.46
CA LEU A 32 1.30 -16.19 4.35
C LEU A 32 2.72 -16.76 4.54
N LEU A 33 2.88 -17.80 5.37
CA LEU A 33 4.15 -18.53 5.50
C LEU A 33 4.52 -19.25 4.18
N LEU A 34 3.51 -19.84 3.51
CA LEU A 34 3.70 -20.45 2.19
C LEU A 34 4.07 -19.39 1.15
N VAL A 35 3.36 -18.25 1.12
CA VAL A 35 3.67 -17.11 0.23
C VAL A 35 5.11 -16.62 0.42
N LYS A 36 5.57 -16.45 1.67
CA LYS A 36 6.95 -16.05 1.98
C LYS A 36 7.96 -17.01 1.36
N ARG A 37 7.73 -18.32 1.49
CA ARG A 37 8.58 -19.37 0.94
C ARG A 37 8.55 -19.40 -0.59
N ASP A 38 7.36 -19.44 -1.18
CA ASP A 38 7.15 -19.71 -2.60
C ASP A 38 7.66 -18.55 -3.48
N TYR A 39 7.46 -17.32 -3.03
CA TYR A 39 7.96 -16.12 -3.71
C TYR A 39 9.35 -15.66 -3.21
N ARG A 40 9.93 -16.36 -2.24
CA ARG A 40 11.24 -16.06 -1.63
C ARG A 40 11.35 -14.63 -1.09
N PHE A 41 10.30 -14.17 -0.42
CA PHE A 41 10.31 -12.87 0.23
C PHE A 41 11.16 -12.89 1.49
N ALA A 42 11.89 -11.81 1.74
CA ALA A 42 12.58 -11.64 3.02
C ALA A 42 11.54 -11.45 4.15
N ARG A 43 10.46 -10.72 3.85
CA ARG A 43 9.37 -10.42 4.78
C ARG A 43 8.04 -10.38 4.05
N VAL A 44 6.98 -10.81 4.72
CA VAL A 44 5.60 -10.70 4.23
C VAL A 44 4.80 -9.88 5.22
N LEU A 45 4.10 -8.87 4.74
CA LEU A 45 3.19 -8.06 5.52
C LEU A 45 1.75 -8.37 5.10
N PHE A 46 0.89 -8.65 6.06
CA PHE A 46 -0.53 -8.54 5.84
C PHE A 46 -0.90 -7.05 5.80
N TRP A 47 -1.40 -6.59 4.67
CA TRP A 47 -1.79 -5.20 4.43
C TRP A 47 -3.15 -4.92 5.06
N GLY A 48 -4.10 -5.83 4.87
CA GLY A 48 -5.45 -5.68 5.38
C GLY A 48 -6.50 -6.32 4.47
N ARG A 49 -7.71 -5.77 4.53
CA ARG A 49 -8.87 -6.27 3.81
C ARG A 49 -9.64 -5.13 3.15
N ILE A 50 -10.03 -5.31 1.90
CA ILE A 50 -10.94 -4.42 1.16
C ILE A 50 -12.29 -5.11 1.06
N LEU A 51 -13.34 -4.45 1.54
CA LEU A 51 -14.69 -5.01 1.56
C LEU A 51 -15.32 -4.91 0.17
N GLY A 52 -15.84 -6.03 -0.32
CA GLY A 52 -16.66 -6.09 -1.52
C GLY A 52 -18.12 -6.41 -1.20
N LEU A 53 -18.98 -6.33 -2.21
CA LEU A 53 -20.40 -6.65 -2.07
C LEU A 53 -20.65 -8.16 -2.01
N VAL A 54 -19.90 -8.95 -2.79
CA VAL A 54 -20.01 -10.41 -2.88
C VAL A 54 -18.92 -11.09 -2.06
N ALA A 55 -17.68 -10.61 -2.18
CA ALA A 55 -16.52 -11.15 -1.47
C ALA A 55 -15.53 -10.04 -1.10
N ASP A 56 -14.75 -10.29 -0.04
CA ASP A 56 -13.71 -9.39 0.42
C ASP A 56 -12.34 -9.77 -0.17
N TYR A 57 -11.54 -8.77 -0.51
CA TYR A 57 -10.14 -8.96 -0.87
C TYR A 57 -9.24 -8.89 0.36
N TYR A 58 -8.36 -9.87 0.51
CA TYR A 58 -7.31 -9.92 1.51
C TYR A 58 -6.00 -9.60 0.82
N ILE A 59 -5.28 -8.59 1.30
CA ILE A 59 -4.08 -8.09 0.64
C ILE A 59 -2.85 -8.44 1.48
N ALA A 60 -1.83 -8.96 0.81
CA ALA A 60 -0.51 -9.20 1.38
C ALA A 60 0.57 -8.58 0.51
N GLN A 61 1.67 -8.18 1.13
CA GLN A 61 2.80 -7.57 0.45
C GLN A 61 4.08 -8.28 0.82
N GLY A 62 4.80 -8.75 -0.20
CA GLY A 62 6.14 -9.30 -0.07
C GLY A 62 7.19 -8.22 -0.24
N LEU A 63 8.15 -8.18 0.69
CA LEU A 63 9.30 -7.28 0.66
C LEU A 63 10.58 -8.09 0.36
N SER A 64 11.50 -7.45 -0.35
CA SER A 64 12.86 -7.93 -0.51
C SER A 64 13.72 -7.54 0.71
N GLU A 65 15.03 -7.77 0.63
CA GLU A 65 15.96 -7.39 1.71
C GLU A 65 15.95 -5.87 1.96
N ASP A 66 15.89 -5.07 0.90
CA ASP A 66 15.70 -3.63 0.98
C ASP A 66 14.24 -3.31 1.34
N GLN A 67 14.04 -2.79 2.54
CA GLN A 67 12.70 -2.57 3.09
C GLN A 67 11.90 -1.47 2.35
N LEU A 68 12.57 -0.60 1.57
CA LEU A 68 11.90 0.42 0.76
C LEU A 68 11.80 0.07 -0.72
N ALA A 69 12.35 -1.06 -1.16
CA ALA A 69 12.19 -1.49 -2.55
C ALA A 69 10.71 -1.73 -2.91
N PRO A 70 10.35 -1.67 -4.21
CA PRO A 70 8.99 -1.93 -4.65
C PRO A 70 8.45 -3.25 -4.12
N ARG A 71 7.29 -3.18 -3.46
CA ARG A 71 6.64 -4.34 -2.85
C ARG A 71 5.92 -5.15 -3.92
N LYS A 72 5.89 -6.47 -3.77
CA LYS A 72 5.02 -7.33 -4.56
C LYS A 72 3.71 -7.51 -3.83
N THR A 73 2.61 -7.01 -4.40
CA THR A 73 1.29 -7.10 -3.80
C THR A 73 0.57 -8.35 -4.30
N LEU A 74 -0.03 -9.10 -3.38
CA LEU A 74 -0.87 -10.26 -3.67
C LEU A 74 -2.26 -10.04 -3.09
N TYR A 75 -3.27 -10.59 -3.76
CA TYR A 75 -4.63 -10.65 -3.22
C TYR A 75 -5.09 -12.10 -3.04
N SER A 76 -6.08 -12.27 -2.17
CA SER A 76 -6.79 -13.52 -1.96
C SER A 76 -8.25 -13.24 -1.63
N LEU A 77 -9.16 -14.14 -2.00
CA LEU A 77 -10.59 -14.07 -1.61
C LEU A 77 -10.91 -15.03 -0.43
N ASN A 78 -10.09 -16.08 -0.27
CA ASN A 78 -10.29 -17.18 0.67
C ASN A 78 -9.22 -17.26 1.78
N CYS A 79 -8.20 -16.39 1.74
CA CYS A 79 -7.04 -16.40 2.62
C CYS A 79 -6.16 -17.66 2.49
N THR A 80 -6.29 -18.43 1.42
CA THR A 80 -5.50 -19.65 1.16
C THR A 80 -4.76 -19.57 -0.16
N GLU A 81 -5.43 -19.13 -1.21
CA GLU A 81 -4.88 -18.98 -2.56
C GLU A 81 -4.56 -17.52 -2.83
N TRP A 82 -3.35 -17.25 -3.31
CA TRP A 82 -2.84 -15.91 -3.50
C TRP A 82 -2.47 -15.67 -4.96
N SER A 83 -3.00 -14.59 -5.51
CA SER A 83 -2.71 -14.13 -6.88
C SER A 83 -1.85 -12.88 -6.82
N LEU A 84 -0.79 -12.85 -7.62
CA LEU A 84 0.11 -11.71 -7.71
C LEU A 84 -0.53 -10.60 -8.55
N LEU A 85 -0.56 -9.39 -8.01
CA LEU A 85 -0.99 -8.20 -8.75
C LEU A 85 0.16 -7.62 -9.58
N PRO A 86 -0.13 -7.05 -10.76
CA PRO A 86 0.86 -6.27 -11.49
C PRO A 86 1.22 -4.99 -10.71
N PRO A 87 2.40 -4.40 -10.97
CA PRO A 87 2.74 -3.10 -10.39
C PRO A 87 1.77 -2.02 -10.89
N ALA A 88 1.44 -1.07 -10.01
CA ALA A 88 0.58 0.05 -10.36
C ALA A 88 1.26 0.98 -11.38
N THR A 89 0.51 1.40 -12.40
CA THR A 89 0.93 2.40 -13.38
C THR A 89 0.07 3.66 -13.25
N GLU A 90 0.58 4.79 -13.73
CA GLU A 90 -0.18 6.05 -13.75
C GLU A 90 -1.45 5.94 -14.60
N GLU A 91 -1.42 5.16 -15.68
CA GLU A 91 -2.58 4.87 -16.52
C GLU A 91 -3.69 4.17 -15.73
N MET A 92 -3.35 3.17 -14.92
CA MET A 92 -4.31 2.49 -14.04
C MET A 92 -4.90 3.45 -13.01
N ALA A 93 -4.11 4.40 -12.51
CA ALA A 93 -4.58 5.42 -11.58
C ALA A 93 -5.58 6.38 -12.22
N MET A 94 -5.29 6.86 -13.44
CA MET A 94 -6.20 7.72 -14.20
C MET A 94 -7.51 7.02 -14.53
N GLN A 95 -7.47 5.77 -15.01
CA GLN A 95 -8.66 4.98 -15.28
C GLN A 95 -9.50 4.77 -14.01
N THR A 96 -8.84 4.38 -12.92
CA THR A 96 -9.54 4.10 -11.65
C THR A 96 -10.24 5.33 -11.07
N ALA A 97 -9.74 6.54 -11.31
CA ALA A 97 -10.36 7.77 -10.84
C ALA A 97 -11.75 8.03 -11.48
N LEU A 98 -12.04 7.39 -12.61
CA LEU A 98 -13.33 7.48 -13.31
C LEU A 98 -14.39 6.57 -12.69
N VAL A 99 -13.98 5.55 -11.93
CA VAL A 99 -14.86 4.54 -11.33
C VAL A 99 -15.19 4.89 -9.90
N ASN A 100 -16.47 5.15 -9.64
CA ASN A 100 -16.99 5.38 -8.30
C ASN A 100 -17.87 4.22 -7.84
N GLY A 101 -17.74 3.81 -6.58
CA GLY A 101 -18.59 2.77 -6.00
C GLY A 101 -17.85 1.81 -5.07
N ARG A 102 -18.55 0.76 -4.63
CA ARG A 102 -17.95 -0.32 -3.84
C ARG A 102 -17.25 -1.33 -4.76
N PHE A 103 -16.39 -2.17 -4.20
CA PHE A 103 -15.88 -3.33 -4.93
C PHE A 103 -16.96 -4.40 -5.02
N MET A 104 -17.00 -5.17 -6.11
CA MET A 104 -17.90 -6.30 -6.22
C MET A 104 -17.36 -7.52 -5.47
N GLY A 105 -16.03 -7.70 -5.45
CA GLY A 105 -15.39 -8.91 -4.93
C GLY A 105 -15.10 -9.95 -6.01
N ASP A 106 -15.03 -9.54 -7.28
CA ASP A 106 -14.64 -10.39 -8.40
C ASP A 106 -13.59 -9.64 -9.26
N PRO A 107 -12.34 -10.13 -9.35
CA PRO A 107 -11.28 -9.50 -10.16
C PRO A 107 -11.64 -9.33 -11.63
N SER A 108 -12.53 -10.21 -12.15
CA SER A 108 -12.94 -10.23 -13.56
C SER A 108 -14.08 -9.27 -13.85
N HIS A 109 -14.67 -8.64 -12.83
CA HIS A 109 -15.74 -7.68 -13.01
C HIS A 109 -15.23 -6.45 -13.79
N GLU A 110 -16.03 -5.96 -14.73
CA GLU A 110 -15.71 -4.82 -15.56
C GLU A 110 -16.70 -3.68 -15.29
N TYR A 111 -16.15 -2.52 -14.94
CA TYR A 111 -16.89 -1.28 -14.77
C TYR A 111 -16.97 -0.55 -16.10
N GLU A 112 -18.16 -0.11 -16.49
CA GLU A 112 -18.37 0.70 -17.68
C GLU A 112 -18.30 2.19 -17.34
N HIS A 113 -17.51 2.94 -18.10
CA HIS A 113 -17.44 4.40 -18.04
C HIS A 113 -17.56 4.98 -19.45
N THR A 114 -18.48 5.91 -19.65
CA THR A 114 -18.66 6.58 -20.95
C THR A 114 -17.82 7.86 -20.98
N GLU A 115 -16.83 7.90 -21.87
CA GLU A 115 -16.05 9.09 -22.19
C GLU A 115 -16.59 9.77 -23.44
N LEU A 116 -16.49 11.11 -23.51
CA LEU A 116 -16.76 11.88 -24.73
C LEU A 116 -15.43 12.20 -25.41
N GLN A 117 -15.13 11.52 -26.51
CA GLN A 117 -13.96 11.80 -27.34
C GLN A 117 -14.31 12.78 -28.46
N LYS A 118 -13.46 13.80 -28.66
CA LYS A 118 -13.60 14.73 -29.77
C LYS A 118 -12.95 14.16 -31.02
N VAL A 119 -13.76 13.78 -32.00
CA VAL A 119 -13.28 13.29 -33.30
C VAL A 119 -13.37 14.43 -34.31
N ASN A 120 -12.24 14.70 -34.98
CA ASN A 120 -12.16 15.70 -36.05
C ASN A 120 -12.35 15.03 -37.41
N GLU A 121 -13.53 15.20 -38.02
CA GLU A 121 -13.76 14.87 -39.43
C GLU A 121 -13.78 16.15 -40.26
N GLY A 122 -12.61 16.58 -40.73
CA GLY A 122 -12.46 17.81 -41.52
C GLY A 122 -12.55 19.09 -40.67
N GLU A 123 -13.40 20.05 -41.07
CA GLU A 123 -13.60 21.32 -40.34
C GLU A 123 -14.60 21.22 -39.17
N LYS A 124 -15.18 20.04 -38.90
CA LYS A 124 -16.15 19.83 -37.83
C LYS A 124 -15.58 18.92 -36.75
N VAL A 125 -15.74 19.37 -35.50
CA VAL A 125 -15.42 18.59 -34.29
C VAL A 125 -16.73 17.99 -33.76
N PHE A 126 -16.79 16.67 -33.63
CA PHE A 126 -17.93 15.96 -33.05
C PHE A 126 -17.51 15.28 -31.74
N ASP A 127 -18.42 15.20 -30.77
CA ASP A 127 -18.23 14.42 -29.55
C ASP A 127 -18.78 12.99 -29.81
N GLU A 128 -17.92 11.98 -29.76
CA GLU A 128 -18.24 10.56 -29.83
C GLU A 128 -18.22 9.94 -28.42
N GLU A 129 -19.28 9.23 -28.05
CA GLU A 129 -19.36 8.50 -26.79
C GLU A 129 -18.60 7.18 -26.90
N VAL A 130 -17.47 7.07 -26.20
CA VAL A 130 -16.65 5.86 -26.12
C VAL A 130 -16.85 5.20 -24.77
N VAL A 131 -17.33 3.96 -24.75
CA VAL A 131 -17.44 3.17 -23.52
C VAL A 131 -16.09 2.52 -23.21
N VAL A 132 -15.47 2.93 -22.10
CA VAL A 132 -14.25 2.35 -21.56
C VAL A 132 -14.62 1.32 -20.50
N GLN A 133 -14.05 0.12 -20.61
CA GLN A 133 -14.21 -0.94 -19.63
C GLN A 133 -12.99 -1.03 -18.73
N ILE A 134 -13.19 -0.98 -17.43
CA ILE A 134 -12.12 -1.01 -16.43
C ILE A 134 -12.30 -2.26 -15.56
N LYS A 135 -11.32 -3.15 -15.57
CA LYS A 135 -11.33 -4.35 -14.72
C LYS A 135 -11.19 -4.00 -13.25
N GLU A 136 -11.91 -4.73 -12.40
CA GLU A 136 -11.83 -4.59 -10.95
C GLU A 136 -10.43 -4.92 -10.41
N GLU A 137 -9.72 -5.87 -11.02
CA GLU A 137 -8.33 -6.15 -10.68
C GLU A 137 -7.44 -4.90 -10.88
N THR A 138 -7.57 -4.19 -12.00
CA THR A 138 -6.84 -2.95 -12.26
C THR A 138 -7.14 -1.88 -11.23
N ARG A 139 -8.42 -1.76 -10.88
CA ARG A 139 -8.89 -0.86 -9.81
C ARG A 139 -8.28 -1.23 -8.46
N LEU A 140 -8.22 -2.52 -8.13
CA LEU A 140 -7.63 -3.03 -6.89
C LEU A 140 -6.16 -2.64 -6.78
N VAL A 141 -5.38 -2.82 -7.85
CA VAL A 141 -3.96 -2.43 -7.91
C VAL A 141 -3.79 -0.95 -7.58
N SER A 142 -4.54 -0.11 -8.29
CA SER A 142 -4.46 1.35 -8.14
C SER A 142 -4.85 1.82 -6.75
N ILE A 143 -5.94 1.28 -6.18
CA ILE A 143 -6.41 1.66 -4.85
C ILE A 143 -5.42 1.24 -3.76
N VAL A 144 -4.85 0.04 -3.83
CA VAL A 144 -3.84 -0.41 -2.86
C VAL A 144 -2.61 0.50 -2.89
N ASP A 145 -2.12 0.84 -4.09
CA ASP A 145 -0.97 1.73 -4.26
C ASP A 145 -1.24 3.16 -3.73
N GLN A 146 -2.43 3.71 -4.02
CA GLN A 146 -2.83 5.03 -3.51
C GLN A 146 -2.91 5.06 -1.99
N ILE A 147 -3.52 4.03 -1.38
CA ILE A 147 -3.61 3.91 0.07
C ILE A 147 -2.20 3.78 0.66
N ASP A 148 -1.36 2.91 0.12
CA ASP A 148 0.03 2.76 0.61
C ASP A 148 0.80 4.07 0.58
N LYS A 149 0.70 4.83 -0.52
CA LYS A 149 1.35 6.13 -0.66
C LYS A 149 0.83 7.16 0.33
N ALA A 150 -0.41 7.03 0.79
CA ALA A 150 -1.04 8.01 1.67
C ALA A 150 -0.95 7.66 3.17
N VAL A 151 -1.01 6.36 3.53
CA VAL A 151 -1.21 5.95 4.94
C VAL A 151 -0.23 4.90 5.45
N ALA A 152 0.64 4.33 4.61
CA ALA A 152 1.65 3.42 5.12
C ALA A 152 2.67 4.25 5.93
N ILE A 153 2.78 3.99 7.23
CA ILE A 153 3.64 4.76 8.14
C ILE A 153 4.57 3.85 8.94
N ILE A 154 5.67 4.43 9.40
CA ILE A 154 6.67 3.74 10.22
C ILE A 154 7.28 4.69 11.25
N PRO A 155 7.52 4.26 12.50
CA PRO A 155 8.15 5.12 13.49
C PRO A 155 9.63 5.39 13.17
N ARG A 156 10.09 6.59 13.54
CA ARG A 156 11.50 7.01 13.42
C ARG A 156 12.43 5.99 14.07
N GLY A 157 13.48 5.60 13.35
CA GLY A 157 14.50 4.69 13.88
C GLY A 157 14.16 3.19 13.80
N ALA A 158 12.95 2.81 13.37
CA ALA A 158 12.64 1.40 13.09
C ALA A 158 13.34 0.88 11.83
N LEU A 159 13.63 1.76 10.88
CA LEU A 159 14.50 1.50 9.74
C LEU A 159 15.70 2.44 9.77
N PHE A 160 16.78 2.02 9.14
CA PHE A 160 17.92 2.87 8.86
C PHE A 160 18.44 2.62 7.44
N LYS A 161 18.96 3.68 6.83
CA LYS A 161 19.61 3.62 5.52
C LYS A 161 21.09 3.34 5.69
N THR A 162 21.56 2.28 5.04
CA THR A 162 22.98 1.92 5.04
C THR A 162 23.79 2.86 4.16
N PRO A 163 25.13 2.95 4.33
CA PRO A 163 25.99 3.73 3.43
C PRO A 163 25.93 3.29 1.96
N PHE A 164 25.53 2.04 1.71
CA PHE A 164 25.34 1.49 0.36
C PHE A 164 23.96 1.82 -0.25
N GLY A 165 23.11 2.56 0.48
CA GLY A 165 21.80 3.03 0.03
C GLY A 165 20.64 2.08 0.34
N ALA A 166 20.90 0.81 0.66
CA ALA A 166 19.85 -0.15 1.03
C ALA A 166 19.26 0.19 2.40
N THR A 167 17.95 -0.01 2.55
CA THR A 167 17.21 0.23 3.81
C THR A 167 17.02 -1.07 4.58
N GLN A 168 17.39 -1.08 5.85
CA GLN A 168 17.29 -2.27 6.70
C GLN A 168 16.50 -2.01 7.98
N VAL A 169 15.95 -3.07 8.56
CA VAL A 169 15.32 -3.02 9.88
C VAL A 169 16.36 -2.78 10.96
N ASN A 170 16.11 -1.80 11.81
CA ASN A 170 16.92 -1.57 12.99
C ASN A 170 16.55 -2.59 14.08
N ARG A 171 17.41 -3.60 14.29
CA ARG A 171 17.17 -4.67 15.28
C ARG A 171 17.29 -4.20 16.73
N THR A 172 17.87 -3.03 16.98
CA THR A 172 17.97 -2.44 18.33
C THR A 172 16.84 -1.46 18.62
N PHE A 173 15.89 -1.28 17.70
CA PHE A 173 14.74 -0.43 17.93
C PHE A 173 13.75 -1.10 18.89
N GLU A 174 13.61 -0.55 20.09
CA GLU A 174 12.72 -1.07 21.14
C GLU A 174 11.32 -0.42 21.13
N GLY A 175 11.07 0.52 20.20
CA GLY A 175 9.86 1.32 20.15
C GLY A 175 10.12 2.80 20.47
N LEU A 176 9.11 3.62 20.23
CA LEU A 176 9.13 5.04 20.58
C LEU A 176 8.84 5.23 22.07
N HIS A 177 9.42 6.26 22.67
CA HIS A 177 9.08 6.64 24.03
C HIS A 177 7.63 7.17 24.12
N LEU A 178 6.97 7.00 25.27
CA LEU A 178 5.56 7.42 25.45
C LEU A 178 5.30 8.90 25.12
N SER A 179 6.29 9.76 25.33
CA SER A 179 6.22 11.20 24.99
C SER A 179 6.27 11.48 23.48
N GLU A 180 6.70 10.52 22.68
CA GLU A 180 6.92 10.63 21.23
C GLU A 180 5.82 9.95 20.43
N ILE A 181 5.17 8.92 20.97
CA ILE A 181 4.09 8.18 20.29
C ILE A 181 2.94 9.07 19.78
N ARG A 182 2.71 10.24 20.41
CA ARG A 182 1.66 11.18 20.00
C ARG A 182 2.14 12.28 19.03
N LYS A 183 3.42 12.32 18.69
CA LYS A 183 4.00 13.35 17.83
C LYS A 183 4.07 12.84 16.39
N LEU A 184 3.51 13.60 15.45
CA LEU A 184 3.58 13.26 14.02
C LEU A 184 5.02 13.23 13.51
N SER A 185 5.90 14.08 14.04
CA SER A 185 7.33 14.10 13.71
C SER A 185 8.10 12.84 14.12
N SER A 186 7.51 11.97 14.94
CA SER A 186 8.08 10.67 15.29
C SER A 186 7.73 9.56 14.30
N TYR A 187 6.97 9.87 13.25
CA TYR A 187 6.54 8.94 12.22
C TYR A 187 6.86 9.46 10.82
N PHE A 188 7.13 8.53 9.92
CA PHE A 188 7.45 8.79 8.53
C PHE A 188 6.53 8.00 7.62
N HIS A 189 6.30 8.52 6.41
CA HIS A 189 5.70 7.76 5.33
C HIS A 189 6.61 6.59 4.94
N PHE A 190 6.06 5.38 4.93
CA PHE A 190 6.78 4.15 4.62
C PHE A 190 6.84 3.94 3.10
N ARG A 191 7.56 4.83 2.42
CA ARG A 191 7.83 4.87 0.98
C ARG A 191 9.08 5.71 0.72
N GLU A 192 9.56 5.72 -0.53
CA GLU A 192 10.63 6.64 -0.89
C GLU A 192 10.19 8.10 -0.72
N ALA A 193 11.10 8.94 -0.25
CA ALA A 193 10.84 10.36 -0.03
C ALA A 193 10.57 11.12 -1.34
N ILE A 194 9.48 11.87 -1.34
CA ILE A 194 9.08 12.81 -2.39
C ILE A 194 9.54 14.23 -2.03
N ASP A 195 9.22 14.69 -0.82
CA ASP A 195 9.38 16.09 -0.43
C ASP A 195 10.75 16.41 0.16
N LEU A 196 11.45 15.40 0.69
CA LEU A 196 12.81 15.56 1.22
C LEU A 196 13.79 16.16 0.19
N LYS A 197 13.59 15.88 -1.10
CA LYS A 197 14.40 16.45 -2.20
C LYS A 197 14.24 17.97 -2.27
N ASN A 198 13.06 18.48 -1.96
CA ASN A 198 12.68 19.90 -2.05
C ASN A 198 13.17 20.73 -0.84
N LYS A 199 13.64 20.10 0.23
CA LYS A 199 14.18 20.80 1.41
C LYS A 199 15.45 21.59 1.08
N THR A 200 15.59 22.74 1.75
CA THR A 200 16.75 23.63 1.67
C THR A 200 17.99 22.98 2.29
N LEU A 201 19.18 23.53 1.99
CA LEU A 201 20.45 23.05 2.58
C LEU A 201 20.48 23.21 4.09
N LEU A 202 19.87 24.27 4.63
CA LEU A 202 19.81 24.52 6.06
C LEU A 202 18.96 23.46 6.75
N GLU A 203 17.77 23.17 6.22
CA GLU A 203 16.89 22.13 6.77
C GLU A 203 17.52 20.74 6.67
N LYS A 204 18.29 20.46 5.61
CA LYS A 204 19.01 19.19 5.45
C LYS A 204 20.18 19.04 6.42
N ALA A 205 20.74 20.12 6.94
CA ALA A 205 21.87 20.06 7.88
C ALA A 205 21.47 19.50 9.25
N ASP A 206 20.19 19.63 9.62
CA ASP A 206 19.65 19.12 10.89
C ASP A 206 19.16 17.66 10.81
N LEU A 207 19.17 17.05 9.61
CA LEU A 207 18.67 15.68 9.38
C LEU A 207 19.80 14.66 9.55
N ASP A 208 19.48 13.51 10.17
CA ASP A 208 20.36 12.34 10.14
C ASP A 208 20.14 11.57 8.83
N PRO A 209 21.14 11.48 7.91
CA PRO A 209 20.94 10.82 6.61
C PRO A 209 20.61 9.33 6.71
N SER A 210 20.94 8.68 7.83
CA SER A 210 20.64 7.27 8.07
C SER A 210 19.24 7.05 8.64
N LEU A 211 18.66 8.03 9.34
CA LEU A 211 17.36 7.90 10.01
C LEU A 211 16.25 8.74 9.37
N ASP A 212 16.57 9.92 8.88
CA ASP A 212 15.65 10.95 8.37
C ASP A 212 15.66 11.00 6.83
N PHE A 213 15.59 9.82 6.21
CA PHE A 213 15.65 9.63 4.75
C PHE A 213 14.27 9.45 4.09
N MET A 214 13.19 9.51 4.87
CA MET A 214 11.79 9.43 4.45
C MET A 214 11.06 10.75 4.75
N ASP A 215 9.83 10.93 4.24
CA ASP A 215 9.03 12.12 4.52
C ASP A 215 8.32 12.01 5.89
N SER A 216 8.47 13.03 6.73
CA SER A 216 7.85 13.10 8.07
C SER A 216 6.37 13.46 7.97
N LEU A 217 5.53 12.83 8.80
CA LEU A 217 4.09 13.13 8.86
C LEU A 217 3.78 14.52 9.44
N GLU A 218 4.76 15.17 10.07
CA GLU A 218 4.60 16.54 10.60
C GLU A 218 4.21 17.55 9.51
N TYR A 219 4.60 17.29 8.26
CA TYR A 219 4.37 18.18 7.13
C TYR A 219 3.15 17.79 6.29
N ASP A 220 2.39 16.78 6.70
CA ASP A 220 1.17 16.38 6.00
C ASP A 220 0.11 17.49 6.12
N ILE A 221 -0.47 17.86 4.97
CA ILE A 221 -1.53 18.85 4.89
C ILE A 221 -2.88 18.11 4.84
N PRO A 222 -3.77 18.28 5.83
CA PRO A 222 -5.13 17.74 5.76
C PRO A 222 -5.86 18.32 4.53
N LYS A 223 -6.53 17.46 3.77
CA LYS A 223 -7.40 17.86 2.66
C LYS A 223 -8.86 17.97 3.10
#